data_AF-A0A925FWH3-F1
#
_entry.id   AF-A0A925FWH3-F1
#
_cell.length_a   1.000
_cell.length_b   1.000
_cell.length_c   1.000
_cell.angle_alpha   90.00
_cell.angle_beta   90.00
_cell.angle_gamma   90.00
#
_symmetry.space_group_name_H-M   'P 1'
#
loop_
_entity.id
_entity.type
_entity.pdbx_description
1 polymer ?
#
loop_
_entity_poly.entity_id
_entity_poly.type
_entity_poly.pdbx_seq_one_letter_code
_entity_poly.pdbx_strand_id
1 'polypeptide(L)'
;VGFRKIFNNIVTYRLQHFEKFIFLEQCYHSPFITEEVRKDSLKYLNPIFTLLQKGKEDGIIKDLDDALLLGFIIGSVNEVIKKAHYGNKKLDQKKIDQLYQLCYDGILD
;
A
#
# COMPACT_ATOMS: atom_id res chain seq x y z
N VAL A 1 -15.73 -3.20 1.43
CA VAL A 1 -15.30 -4.54 0.94
C VAL A 1 -14.09 -4.48 0.00
N GLY A 2 -14.06 -3.59 -1.00
CA GLY A 2 -12.94 -3.49 -1.97
C GLY A 2 -11.57 -3.17 -1.34
N PHE A 3 -11.51 -2.16 -0.48
CA PHE A 3 -10.25 -1.70 0.14
C PHE A 3 -9.53 -2.82 0.92
N ARG A 4 -10.24 -3.52 1.82
CA ARG A 4 -9.68 -4.63 2.59
C ARG A 4 -9.13 -5.75 1.72
N LYS A 5 -9.79 -6.05 0.61
CA LYS A 5 -9.32 -7.08 -0.33
C LYS A 5 -8.00 -6.68 -0.98
N ILE A 6 -7.90 -5.44 -1.47
CA ILE A 6 -6.64 -4.92 -2.04
C ILE A 6 -5.53 -4.90 -1.00
N PHE A 7 -5.83 -4.39 0.19
CA PHE A 7 -4.89 -4.33 1.31
C PHE A 7 -4.33 -5.72 1.66
N ASN A 8 -5.22 -6.71 1.85
CA ASN A 8 -4.81 -8.08 2.19
C ASN A 8 -3.97 -8.72 1.08
N ASN A 9 -4.30 -8.49 -0.19
CA ASN A 9 -3.52 -8.97 -1.32
C ASN A 9 -2.10 -8.39 -1.31
N ILE A 10 -1.97 -7.08 -1.07
CA ILE A 10 -0.67 -6.40 -0.98
C ILE A 10 0.16 -6.98 0.16
N VAL A 11 -0.40 -7.07 1.37
CA VAL A 11 0.30 -7.58 2.55
C VAL A 11 0.72 -9.03 2.34
N THR A 12 -0.20 -9.88 1.88
CA THR A 12 0.06 -11.31 1.66
C THR A 12 1.17 -11.52 0.64
N TYR A 13 1.09 -10.84 -0.52
CA TYR A 13 2.10 -10.95 -1.56
C TYR A 13 3.48 -10.52 -1.07
N ARG A 14 3.56 -9.38 -0.37
CA ARG A 14 4.84 -8.85 0.15
C ARG A 14 5.44 -9.74 1.22
N LEU A 15 4.63 -10.38 2.07
CA LEU A 15 5.11 -11.33 3.07
C LEU A 15 5.61 -12.64 2.43
N GLN A 16 4.91 -13.14 1.41
CA GLN A 16 5.28 -14.37 0.70
C GLN A 16 6.47 -14.19 -0.24
N HIS A 17 6.65 -12.99 -0.79
CA HIS A 17 7.66 -12.66 -1.79
C HIS A 17 8.52 -11.47 -1.37
N PHE A 18 9.02 -11.49 -0.13
CA PHE A 18 9.72 -10.35 0.47
C PHE A 18 10.91 -9.87 -0.36
N GLU A 19 11.79 -10.78 -0.81
CA GLU A 19 12.96 -10.44 -1.62
C GLU A 19 12.60 -9.71 -2.92
N LYS A 20 11.53 -10.17 -3.59
CA LYS A 20 11.04 -9.51 -4.79
C LYS A 20 10.44 -8.15 -4.47
N PHE A 21 9.70 -8.05 -3.36
CA PHE A 21 9.14 -6.78 -2.90
C PHE A 21 10.24 -5.74 -2.59
N ILE A 22 11.25 -6.10 -1.79
CA ILE A 22 12.29 -5.16 -1.38
C ILE A 22 13.15 -4.73 -2.57
N PHE A 23 13.45 -5.66 -3.49
CA PHE A 23 14.14 -5.33 -4.74
C PHE A 23 13.36 -4.29 -5.55
N LEU A 24 12.05 -4.50 -5.76
CA LEU A 24 11.21 -3.55 -6.51
C LEU A 24 11.11 -2.18 -5.82
N GLU A 25 11.02 -2.13 -4.49
CA GLU A 25 10.97 -0.87 -3.74
C GLU A 25 12.28 -0.07 -3.92
N GLN A 26 13.43 -0.73 -3.82
CA GLN A 26 14.73 -0.09 -4.06
C GLN A 26 14.90 0.36 -5.51
N CYS A 27 14.48 -0.48 -6.47
CA CYS A 27 14.55 -0.12 -7.89
C CYS A 27 13.63 1.05 -8.23
N TYR A 28 12.45 1.17 -7.63
CA TYR A 28 11.50 2.26 -7.93
C TYR A 28 12.12 3.65 -7.72
N HIS A 29 12.98 3.80 -6.73
CA HIS A 29 13.70 5.04 -6.42
C HIS A 29 15.04 5.19 -7.15
N SER A 30 15.39 4.23 -7.99
CA SER A 30 16.64 4.24 -8.74
C SER A 30 16.61 5.23 -9.92
N PRO A 31 17.74 5.90 -10.23
CA PRO A 31 17.84 6.71 -11.44
C PRO A 31 17.76 5.87 -12.74
N PHE A 32 17.90 4.54 -12.66
CA PHE A 32 17.83 3.65 -13.82
C PHE A 32 16.41 3.38 -14.32
N ILE A 33 15.37 3.73 -13.54
CA ILE A 33 13.98 3.64 -14.00
C ILE A 33 13.65 4.86 -14.85
N THR A 34 13.21 4.62 -16.09
CA THR A 34 12.83 5.68 -17.02
C THR A 34 11.44 6.24 -16.68
N GLU A 35 11.17 7.48 -17.10
CA GLU A 35 9.85 8.09 -16.96
C GLU A 35 8.74 7.29 -17.63
N GLU A 36 9.04 6.65 -18.76
CA GLU A 36 8.11 5.77 -19.46
C GLU A 36 7.71 4.58 -18.57
N VAL A 37 8.68 3.90 -17.96
CA VAL A 37 8.42 2.79 -17.03
C VAL A 37 7.65 3.28 -15.80
N ARG A 38 7.95 4.47 -15.28
CA ARG A 38 7.18 5.07 -14.17
C ARG A 38 5.72 5.26 -14.56
N LYS A 39 5.44 5.92 -15.67
CA LYS A 39 4.08 6.13 -16.17
C LYS A 39 3.36 4.82 -16.41
N ASP A 40 4.04 3.85 -17.00
CA ASP A 40 3.49 2.53 -17.22
C ASP A 40 3.19 1.79 -15.92
N SER A 41 3.97 1.98 -14.87
CA SER A 41 3.70 1.36 -13.56
C SER A 41 2.45 1.94 -12.87
N LEU A 42 2.11 3.21 -13.14
CA LEU A 42 0.95 3.87 -12.52
C LEU A 42 -0.38 3.23 -12.91
N LYS A 43 -0.47 2.62 -14.10
CA LYS A 43 -1.71 1.95 -14.55
C LYS A 43 -2.12 0.80 -13.63
N TYR A 44 -1.17 0.18 -12.94
CA TYR A 44 -1.45 -0.88 -11.96
C TYR A 44 -2.03 -0.34 -10.64
N LEU A 45 -1.93 0.97 -10.40
CA LEU A 45 -2.51 1.65 -9.23
C LEU A 45 -3.95 2.12 -9.47
N ASN A 46 -4.45 2.11 -10.71
CA ASN A 46 -5.81 2.52 -11.04
C ASN A 46 -6.89 1.90 -10.13
N PRO A 47 -6.85 0.58 -9.78
CA PRO A 47 -7.89 0.00 -8.93
C PRO A 47 -7.99 0.64 -7.54
N ILE A 48 -6.87 1.08 -6.94
CA ILE A 48 -6.91 1.73 -5.63
C ILE A 48 -7.34 3.19 -5.76
N PHE A 49 -6.90 3.90 -6.80
CA PHE A 49 -7.36 5.27 -7.06
C PHE A 49 -8.87 5.33 -7.32
N THR A 50 -9.43 4.40 -8.09
CA THR A 50 -10.89 4.32 -8.31
C THR A 50 -11.65 4.12 -7.00
N LEU A 51 -11.11 3.35 -6.05
CA LEU A 51 -11.74 3.16 -4.74
C LEU A 51 -11.63 4.39 -3.84
N LEU A 52 -10.49 5.08 -3.85
CA LEU A 52 -10.29 6.32 -3.10
C LEU A 52 -11.24 7.40 -3.61
N GLN A 53 -11.31 7.58 -4.92
CA GLN A 53 -12.17 8.57 -5.56
C GLN A 53 -13.64 8.32 -5.23
N LYS A 54 -14.12 7.08 -5.37
CA LYS A 54 -15.49 6.73 -4.97
C LYS A 54 -15.73 6.99 -3.48
N GLY A 55 -14.76 6.63 -2.63
CA GLY A 55 -14.87 6.86 -1.19
C GLY A 55 -14.97 8.34 -0.82
N LYS A 56 -14.32 9.23 -1.58
CA LYS A 56 -14.44 10.69 -1.44
C LYS A 56 -15.81 11.19 -1.91
N GLU A 57 -16.28 10.72 -3.06
CA GLU A 57 -17.62 11.04 -3.58
C GLU A 57 -18.73 10.63 -2.61
N ASP A 58 -18.56 9.49 -1.93
CA ASP A 58 -19.48 8.97 -0.92
C ASP A 58 -19.30 9.66 0.46
N GLY A 59 -18.34 10.57 0.62
CA GLY A 59 -18.06 11.28 1.89
C GLY A 59 -17.47 10.38 3.00
N ILE A 60 -16.84 9.26 2.63
CA ILE A 60 -16.27 8.27 3.56
C ILE A 60 -14.76 8.50 3.75
N ILE A 61 -14.07 8.87 2.67
CA ILE A 61 -12.62 9.08 2.64
C ILE A 61 -12.34 10.58 2.67
N LYS A 62 -11.32 10.98 3.44
CA LYS A 62 -10.86 12.38 3.52
C LYS A 62 -10.64 12.98 2.14
N ASP A 63 -11.07 14.21 1.94
CA ASP A 63 -10.83 14.97 0.71
C ASP A 63 -9.40 15.54 0.68
N LEU A 64 -8.43 14.64 0.48
CA LEU A 64 -7.00 14.92 0.40
C LEU A 64 -6.44 14.42 -0.93
N ASP A 65 -5.26 14.91 -1.32
CA ASP A 65 -4.56 14.42 -2.52
C ASP A 65 -4.38 12.89 -2.50
N ASP A 66 -4.69 12.24 -3.63
CA ASP A 66 -4.65 10.78 -3.77
C ASP A 66 -3.24 10.20 -3.56
N ALA A 67 -2.20 10.92 -3.97
CA ALA A 67 -0.83 10.48 -3.77
C ALA A 67 -0.44 10.57 -2.29
N LEU A 68 -0.96 11.53 -1.52
CA LEU A 68 -0.78 11.59 -0.07
C LEU A 68 -1.46 10.42 0.64
N LEU A 69 -2.74 10.15 0.32
CA LEU A 69 -3.48 9.02 0.90
C LEU A 69 -2.78 7.70 0.59
N LEU A 70 -2.40 7.49 -0.68
CA LEU A 70 -1.74 6.26 -1.11
C LEU A 70 -0.33 6.14 -0.51
N GLY A 71 0.43 7.23 -0.46
CA GLY A 71 1.75 7.29 0.16
C GLY A 71 1.72 6.90 1.64
N PHE A 72 0.73 7.39 2.39
CA PHE A 72 0.50 7.02 3.78
C PHE A 72 0.21 5.52 3.94
N ILE A 73 -0.74 4.97 3.18
CA ILE A 73 -1.13 3.55 3.26
C ILE A 73 0.05 2.66 2.89
N ILE A 74 0.66 2.88 1.73
CA ILE A 74 1.72 2.02 1.20
C ILE A 74 3.00 2.14 2.03
N GLY A 75 3.36 3.35 2.46
CA GLY A 75 4.51 3.59 3.33
C GLY A 75 4.37 2.87 4.67
N SER A 76 3.20 3.00 5.31
CA SER A 76 2.91 2.33 6.58
C SER A 76 2.99 0.80 6.45
N VAL A 77 2.38 0.25 5.39
CA VAL A 77 2.42 -1.20 5.13
C VAL A 77 3.84 -1.69 4.88
N ASN A 78 4.59 -1.00 4.00
CA ASN A 78 5.97 -1.36 3.67
C ASN A 78 6.85 -1.40 4.92
N GLU A 79 6.77 -0.36 5.74
CA GLU A 79 7.62 -0.23 6.92
C GLU A 79 7.33 -1.31 7.96
N VAL A 80 6.06 -1.63 8.20
CA VAL A 80 5.68 -2.71 9.13
C VAL A 80 6.14 -4.08 8.62
N ILE A 81 6.03 -4.35 7.31
CA ILE A 81 6.52 -5.59 6.72
C ILE A 81 8.05 -5.69 6.81
N LYS A 82 8.78 -4.61 6.47
CA LYS A 82 10.25 -4.56 6.59
C LYS A 82 10.71 -4.80 8.03
N LYS A 83 10.12 -4.11 9.00
CA LYS A 83 10.42 -4.30 10.43
C LYS A 83 10.14 -5.71 10.93
N ALA A 84 9.04 -6.31 10.47
CA ALA A 84 8.72 -7.69 10.81
C ALA A 84 9.75 -8.67 10.23
N HIS A 85 10.07 -8.54 8.94
CA HIS A 85 11.04 -9.40 8.26
C HIS A 85 12.44 -9.29 8.87
N TYR A 86 13.02 -8.09 8.92
CA TYR A 86 14.38 -7.89 9.45
C TYR A 86 14.49 -8.14 10.96
N GLY A 87 13.38 -7.99 11.70
CA GLY A 87 13.31 -8.34 13.12
C GLY A 87 13.08 -9.82 13.39
N ASN A 88 12.99 -10.67 12.35
CA ASN A 88 12.61 -12.08 12.44
C ASN A 88 11.30 -12.31 13.23
N LYS A 89 10.32 -11.41 13.03
CA LYS A 89 9.00 -11.45 13.67
C LYS A 89 7.95 -11.84 12.65
N LYS A 90 7.06 -12.77 13.03
CA LYS A 90 5.88 -13.11 12.23
C LYS A 90 4.78 -12.06 12.41
N LEU A 91 4.26 -11.55 11.30
CA LEU A 91 2.98 -10.84 11.27
C LEU A 91 1.86 -11.88 11.23
N ASP A 92 1.25 -12.12 12.39
CA ASP A 92 0.04 -12.92 12.49
C ASP A 92 -1.18 -12.15 11.96
N GLN A 93 -2.29 -12.87 11.77
CA GLN A 93 -3.51 -12.28 11.23
C GLN A 93 -4.02 -11.11 12.08
N LYS A 94 -3.89 -11.19 13.41
CA LYS A 94 -4.31 -10.12 14.32
C LYS A 94 -3.54 -8.83 14.06
N LYS A 95 -2.22 -8.90 13.89
CA LYS A 95 -1.39 -7.73 13.55
C LYS A 95 -1.71 -7.18 12.16
N ILE A 96 -2.00 -8.04 11.19
CA ILE A 96 -2.42 -7.62 9.85
C ILE A 96 -3.75 -6.88 9.91
N ASP A 97 -4.71 -7.37 10.70
CA ASP A 97 -6.01 -6.73 10.89
C ASP A 97 -5.88 -5.38 11.61
N GLN A 98 -4.97 -5.28 12.59
CA GLN A 98 -4.65 -4.02 13.26
C GLN A 98 -4.00 -3.01 12.32
N LEU A 99 -3.07 -3.45 11.46
CA LEU A 99 -2.45 -2.60 10.45
C LEU A 99 -3.48 -2.10 9.43
N TYR A 100 -4.39 -2.97 9.01
CA TYR A 100 -5.52 -2.59 8.16
C TYR A 100 -6.34 -1.48 8.83
N GLN A 101 -6.70 -1.66 10.11
CA GLN A 101 -7.52 -0.70 10.84
C GLN A 101 -6.81 0.65 10.96
N LEU A 102 -5.51 0.67 11.31
CA LEU A 102 -4.71 1.90 11.36
C LEU A 102 -4.68 2.64 10.03
N CYS A 103 -4.45 1.91 8.92
CA CYS A 103 -4.44 2.53 7.60
C CYS A 103 -5.84 3.01 7.18
N TYR A 104 -6.89 2.28 7.53
CA TYR A 104 -8.27 2.63 7.18
C TYR A 104 -8.75 3.86 7.97
N ASP A 105 -8.59 3.86 9.30
CA ASP A 105 -8.95 5.01 10.15
C ASP A 105 -8.15 6.26 9.78
N GLY A 106 -6.88 6.08 9.38
CA GLY A 106 -6.03 7.18 8.94
C GLY A 106 -6.56 7.92 7.71
N ILE A 107 -7.40 7.28 6.88
CA ILE A 107 -7.93 7.85 5.64
C ILE A 107 -9.45 8.14 5.68
N LEU A 108 -10.18 7.68 6.70
CA LEU A 108 -11.60 7.99 6.89
C LEU A 108 -11.81 9.47 7.25
N ASP A 109 -12.86 10.11 6.76
CA ASP A 109 -13.28 11.45 7.20
C ASP A 109 -13.83 11.45 8.64
#